data_AF-A0A9P5W860-F1
#
_entry.id   AF-A0A9P5W860-F1
#
_cell.length_a   1.000
_cell.length_b   1.000
_cell.length_c   1.000
_cell.angle_alpha   90.00
_cell.angle_beta   90.00
_cell.angle_gamma   90.00
#
_symmetry.space_group_name_H-M   'P 1'
#
loop_
_entity.id
_entity.type
_entity.pdbx_description
1 polymer ?
#
loop_
_entity_poly.entity_id
_entity_poly.type
_entity_poly.pdbx_seq_one_letter_code
_entity_poly.pdbx_strand_id
1 'polypeptide(L)'
;MATDKDVQEVIDTLTNITGAANDKAFAETFSAAIAEHGAVAAAVAAATESSASADPSGSESTHLTEQQQRDHEQLRRIAEQHRLKLEEEDKRKLVEQDSKGEQAASVSQEEQHRQVLQHIVTAATEASSTLATVPIDSSVSQIPPAKPIPGSEEWHKMRRDNHKEVERRRRETINEGINDIAKMVPNSDKNKGSILRQAVKYIQMIVAENERMQADSDALVTAKFELDKAILEKNVAEATYQTINVQYEQLKRDYEELRKKMDELGDEQAVKKQRID
;
A
#
# COMPACT_ATOMS: atom_id res chain seq x y z
N MET A 1 28.75 31.84 18.17
CA MET A 1 27.40 31.31 18.39
C MET A 1 26.60 31.66 17.16
N ALA A 2 26.63 30.78 16.14
CA ALA A 2 25.73 30.92 15.00
C ALA A 2 24.32 30.60 15.50
N THR A 3 23.35 31.43 15.14
CA THR A 3 21.97 31.27 15.64
C THR A 3 21.27 30.17 14.86
N ASP A 4 20.39 29.40 15.51
CA ASP A 4 19.61 28.29 14.93
C ASP A 4 18.97 28.64 13.57
N LYS A 5 18.69 29.93 13.36
CA LYS A 5 18.12 30.47 12.12
C LYS A 5 19.05 30.32 10.90
N ASP A 6 20.36 30.49 11.09
CA ASP A 6 21.35 30.39 10.01
C ASP A 6 21.56 28.92 9.59
N VAL A 7 21.43 27.99 10.54
CA VAL A 7 21.52 26.54 10.26
C VAL A 7 20.28 26.07 9.50
N GLN A 8 19.10 26.56 9.87
CA GLN A 8 17.86 26.20 9.19
C GLN A 8 17.81 26.75 7.76
N GLU A 9 18.31 27.96 7.52
CA GLU A 9 18.39 28.54 6.17
C GLU A 9 19.33 27.73 5.26
N VAL A 10 20.45 27.23 5.79
CA VAL A 10 21.37 26.35 5.04
C VAL A 10 20.72 25.00 4.72
N ILE A 11 19.95 24.44 5.64
CA ILE A 11 19.20 23.18 5.43
C ILE A 11 18.11 23.38 4.38
N ASP A 12 17.36 24.48 4.44
CA ASP A 12 16.30 24.77 3.47
C ASP A 12 16.88 25.05 2.07
N THR A 13 18.06 25.70 2.00
CA THR A 13 18.77 25.93 0.73
C THR A 13 19.33 24.63 0.16
N LEU A 14 19.88 23.74 0.99
CA LEU A 14 20.34 22.42 0.57
C LEU A 14 19.17 21.55 0.09
N THR A 15 18.04 21.59 0.81
CA THR A 15 16.83 20.82 0.48
C THR A 15 16.20 21.29 -0.84
N ASN A 16 16.25 22.60 -1.14
CA ASN A 16 15.82 23.14 -2.44
C ASN A 16 16.80 22.84 -3.59
N ILE A 17 18.10 22.69 -3.32
CA ILE A 17 19.09 22.30 -4.33
C ILE A 17 18.98 20.80 -4.67
N THR A 18 18.57 19.97 -3.70
CA THR A 18 18.39 18.52 -3.89
C THR A 18 16.95 18.08 -4.17
N GLY A 19 15.97 18.96 -4.01
CA GLY A 19 14.55 18.60 -4.01
C GLY A 19 13.83 18.93 -5.32
N ALA A 20 13.24 17.89 -5.93
CA ALA A 20 12.18 17.91 -6.93
C ALA A 20 12.52 18.31 -8.39
N ALA A 21 13.40 19.30 -8.64
CA ALA A 21 13.72 19.70 -10.02
C ALA A 21 14.73 18.75 -10.70
N ASN A 22 15.67 18.19 -9.94
CA ASN A 22 16.71 17.31 -10.45
C ASN A 22 16.24 15.87 -10.68
N ASP A 23 15.23 15.38 -9.95
CA ASP A 23 14.78 13.99 -10.11
C ASP A 23 14.07 13.77 -11.44
N LYS A 24 13.29 14.76 -11.90
CA LYS A 24 12.62 14.68 -13.20
C LYS A 24 13.62 14.83 -14.36
N ALA A 25 14.56 15.77 -14.24
CA ALA A 25 15.63 15.93 -15.23
C ALA A 25 16.57 14.72 -15.26
N PHE A 26 16.92 14.14 -14.12
CA PHE A 26 17.72 12.91 -14.03
C PHE A 26 16.95 11.71 -14.58
N ALA A 27 15.66 11.55 -14.25
CA ALA A 27 14.84 10.48 -14.80
C ALA A 27 14.65 10.60 -16.32
N GLU A 28 14.44 11.81 -16.85
CA GLU A 28 14.34 12.04 -18.31
C GLU A 28 15.68 11.81 -19.02
N THR A 29 16.80 12.28 -18.44
CA THR A 29 18.14 12.10 -19.03
C THR A 29 18.60 10.64 -18.95
N PHE A 30 18.29 9.94 -17.85
CA PHE A 30 18.57 8.51 -17.67
C PHE A 30 17.71 7.64 -18.59
N SER A 31 16.42 7.98 -18.73
CA SER A 31 15.52 7.29 -19.66
C SER A 31 15.91 7.54 -21.13
N ALA A 32 16.43 8.72 -21.46
CA ALA A 32 17.00 9.01 -22.78
C ALA A 32 18.31 8.25 -23.03
N ALA A 33 19.20 8.15 -22.04
CA ALA A 33 20.45 7.40 -22.14
C ALA A 33 20.22 5.88 -22.31
N ILE A 34 19.19 5.32 -21.66
CA ILE A 34 18.78 3.91 -21.85
C ILE A 34 18.20 3.69 -23.25
N ALA A 35 17.42 4.64 -23.78
CA ALA A 35 16.89 4.56 -25.13
C ALA A 35 18.00 4.64 -26.20
N GLU A 36 19.02 5.47 -25.98
CA GLU A 36 20.16 5.61 -26.88
C GLU A 36 21.05 4.35 -26.88
N HIS A 37 21.33 3.76 -25.72
CA HIS A 37 22.08 2.49 -25.63
C HIS A 37 21.29 1.28 -26.15
N GLY A 38 19.96 1.27 -26.02
CA GLY A 38 19.09 0.23 -26.59
C GLY A 38 19.07 0.25 -28.12
N ALA A 39 19.14 1.43 -28.73
CA ALA A 39 19.22 1.58 -30.18
C ALA A 39 20.56 1.06 -30.76
N VAL A 40 21.66 1.24 -30.05
CA VAL A 40 22.98 0.69 -30.44
C VAL A 40 23.01 -0.84 -30.34
N ALA A 41 22.36 -1.43 -29.32
CA ALA A 41 22.22 -2.88 -29.20
C ALA A 41 21.37 -3.49 -30.31
N ALA A 42 20.28 -2.82 -30.71
CA ALA A 42 19.44 -3.25 -31.84
C ALA A 42 20.16 -3.12 -33.20
N ALA A 43 20.98 -2.09 -33.39
CA ALA A 43 21.77 -1.92 -34.62
C ALA A 43 22.92 -2.95 -34.73
N VAL A 44 23.54 -3.33 -33.62
CA VAL A 44 24.57 -4.40 -33.58
C VAL A 44 23.95 -5.77 -33.88
N ALA A 45 22.74 -6.05 -33.38
CA ALA A 45 22.01 -7.28 -33.69
C ALA A 45 21.61 -7.38 -35.18
N ALA A 46 21.20 -6.27 -35.80
CA ALA A 46 20.87 -6.23 -37.22
C ALA A 46 22.10 -6.38 -38.14
N ALA A 47 23.29 -5.94 -37.70
CA ALA A 47 24.54 -6.10 -38.47
C ALA A 47 25.05 -7.56 -38.47
N THR A 48 24.74 -8.34 -37.43
CA THR A 48 25.11 -9.77 -37.34
C THR A 48 24.28 -10.70 -38.23
N GLU A 49 23.13 -10.27 -38.75
CA GLU A 49 22.28 -11.09 -39.64
C GLU A 49 22.69 -11.01 -41.13
N SER A 50 23.61 -10.11 -41.50
CA SER A 50 24.04 -9.91 -42.89
C SER A 50 25.22 -10.80 -43.33
N SER A 51 25.76 -11.66 -42.47
CA SER A 51 26.93 -12.49 -42.82
C SER A 51 26.95 -13.82 -42.06
N ALA A 52 26.08 -14.75 -42.45
CA ALA A 52 26.28 -16.17 -42.12
C ALA A 52 25.61 -17.07 -43.15
N SER A 53 26.38 -17.45 -44.16
CA SER A 53 26.11 -18.60 -45.01
C SER A 53 26.25 -19.90 -44.22
N ALA A 54 25.20 -20.72 -44.23
CA ALA A 54 25.15 -22.18 -44.13
C ALA A 54 26.02 -22.91 -43.08
N ASP A 55 25.39 -23.39 -41.98
CA ASP A 55 25.41 -24.82 -41.58
C ASP A 55 24.38 -25.13 -40.47
N PRO A 56 23.76 -26.33 -40.39
CA PRO A 56 22.65 -26.61 -39.47
C PRO A 56 23.10 -27.41 -38.24
N SER A 57 23.29 -26.76 -37.09
CA SER A 57 23.23 -27.40 -35.76
C SER A 57 22.66 -26.42 -34.72
N GLY A 58 21.34 -26.35 -34.60
CA GLY A 58 20.65 -25.25 -33.92
C GLY A 58 19.60 -25.65 -32.89
N SER A 59 19.87 -26.64 -32.02
CA SER A 59 18.91 -27.04 -30.96
C SER A 59 19.21 -26.45 -29.57
N GLU A 60 20.44 -26.02 -29.27
CA GLU A 60 20.77 -25.43 -27.94
C GLU A 60 20.62 -23.90 -27.89
N SER A 61 20.79 -23.21 -29.03
CA SER A 61 20.71 -21.74 -29.11
C SER A 61 19.29 -21.19 -28.91
N THR A 62 18.27 -21.94 -29.31
CA THR A 62 16.85 -21.59 -29.13
C THR A 62 16.43 -21.67 -27.67
N HIS A 63 16.92 -22.65 -26.91
CA HIS A 63 16.54 -22.86 -25.51
C HIS A 63 17.06 -21.73 -24.59
N LEU A 64 18.28 -21.24 -24.84
CA LEU A 64 18.86 -20.14 -24.06
C LEU A 64 18.13 -18.81 -24.31
N THR A 65 17.71 -18.58 -25.56
CA THR A 65 16.95 -17.39 -25.97
C THR A 65 15.53 -17.40 -25.39
N GLU A 66 14.86 -18.56 -25.43
CA GLU A 66 13.55 -18.72 -24.80
C GLU A 66 13.61 -18.54 -23.27
N GLN A 67 14.67 -19.03 -22.62
CA GLN A 67 14.82 -18.88 -21.18
C GLN A 67 15.07 -17.42 -20.78
N GLN A 68 15.92 -16.70 -21.51
CA GLN A 68 16.09 -15.26 -21.32
C GLN A 68 14.79 -14.47 -21.56
N GLN A 69 13.99 -14.85 -22.56
CA GLN A 69 12.69 -14.21 -22.80
C GLN A 69 11.70 -14.46 -21.66
N ARG A 70 11.67 -15.67 -21.10
CA ARG A 70 10.83 -15.99 -19.92
C ARG A 70 11.26 -15.19 -18.71
N ASP A 71 12.57 -15.08 -18.45
CA ASP A 71 13.09 -14.31 -17.32
C ASP A 71 12.77 -12.81 -17.48
N HIS A 72 12.86 -12.28 -18.71
CA HIS A 72 12.50 -10.89 -19.01
C HIS A 72 11.00 -10.63 -18.85
N GLU A 73 10.13 -11.56 -19.25
CA GLU A 73 8.69 -11.46 -18.99
C GLU A 73 8.36 -11.53 -17.49
N GLN A 74 9.07 -12.36 -16.72
CA GLN A 74 8.89 -12.42 -15.27
C GLN A 74 9.26 -11.10 -14.58
N LEU A 75 10.37 -10.48 -14.98
CA LEU A 75 10.77 -9.14 -14.53
C LEU A 75 9.69 -8.10 -14.80
N ARG A 76 9.10 -8.13 -16.00
CA ARG A 76 8.05 -7.20 -16.40
C ARG A 76 6.79 -7.36 -15.55
N ARG A 77 6.39 -8.61 -15.25
CA ARG A 77 5.25 -8.91 -14.37
C ARG A 77 5.50 -8.44 -12.93
N ILE A 78 6.70 -8.68 -12.39
CA ILE A 78 7.04 -8.25 -11.01
C ILE A 78 7.04 -6.73 -10.92
N ALA A 79 7.60 -6.03 -11.90
CA ALA A 79 7.60 -4.57 -11.96
C ALA A 79 6.17 -4.00 -12.07
N GLU A 80 5.30 -4.62 -12.88
CA GLU A 80 3.89 -4.22 -12.95
C GLU A 80 3.14 -4.47 -11.65
N GLN A 81 3.35 -5.60 -10.98
CA GLN A 81 2.74 -5.88 -9.68
C GLN A 81 3.19 -4.87 -8.62
N HIS A 82 4.45 -4.47 -8.63
CA HIS A 82 4.96 -3.44 -7.72
C HIS A 82 4.34 -2.07 -8.01
N ARG A 83 4.23 -1.69 -9.29
CA ARG A 83 3.55 -0.46 -9.71
C ARG A 83 2.09 -0.42 -9.25
N LEU A 84 1.36 -1.51 -9.44
CA LEU A 84 -0.04 -1.61 -9.02
C LEU A 84 -0.18 -1.55 -7.50
N LYS A 85 0.75 -2.16 -6.74
CA LYS A 85 0.75 -2.08 -5.27
C LYS A 85 1.02 -0.67 -4.76
N LEU A 86 1.98 0.04 -5.34
CA LEU A 86 2.22 1.46 -5.02
C LEU A 86 0.98 2.31 -5.31
N GLU A 87 0.32 2.07 -6.44
CA GLU A 87 -0.90 2.78 -6.84
C GLU A 87 -2.10 2.43 -5.91
N GLU A 88 -2.16 1.20 -5.39
CA GLU A 88 -3.14 0.79 -4.39
C GLU A 88 -2.85 1.39 -3.01
N GLU A 89 -1.58 1.49 -2.62
CA GLU A 89 -1.14 2.13 -1.38
C GLU A 89 -1.43 3.63 -1.40
N ASP A 90 -1.16 4.32 -2.51
CA ASP A 90 -1.52 5.73 -2.69
C ASP A 90 -3.03 5.94 -2.64
N LYS A 91 -3.82 5.04 -3.24
CA LYS A 91 -5.29 5.07 -3.12
C LYS A 91 -5.76 4.86 -1.69
N ARG A 92 -5.13 3.96 -0.92
CA ARG A 92 -5.45 3.73 0.49
C ARG A 92 -5.14 4.96 1.34
N LYS A 93 -3.99 5.61 1.10
CA LYS A 93 -3.62 6.87 1.78
C LYS A 93 -4.59 8.00 1.45
N LEU A 94 -5.04 8.11 0.20
CA LEU A 94 -6.02 9.12 -0.22
C LEU A 94 -7.38 8.93 0.49
N VAL A 95 -7.88 7.68 0.55
CA VAL A 95 -9.13 7.35 1.26
C VAL A 95 -9.03 7.63 2.77
N GLU A 96 -7.88 7.35 3.38
CA GLU A 96 -7.66 7.65 4.80
C GLU A 96 -7.58 9.17 5.08
N GLN A 97 -7.08 9.94 4.12
CA GLN A 97 -7.03 11.41 4.20
C GLN A 97 -8.43 12.04 4.04
N ASP A 98 -9.25 11.53 3.11
CA ASP A 98 -10.65 11.95 2.93
C ASP A 98 -11.52 11.58 4.15
N SER A 99 -11.27 10.42 4.77
CA SER A 99 -11.95 10.00 6.01
C SER A 99 -11.72 10.97 7.18
N LYS A 100 -10.52 11.58 7.25
CA LYS A 100 -10.19 12.62 8.25
C LYS A 100 -10.80 13.98 7.89
N GLY A 101 -10.96 14.29 6.60
CA GLY A 101 -11.62 15.51 6.10
C GLY A 101 -13.13 15.52 6.30
N GLU A 102 -13.81 14.40 6.06
CA GLU A 102 -15.27 14.27 6.27
C GLU A 102 -15.65 14.29 7.76
N GLN A 103 -14.80 13.78 8.65
CA GLN A 103 -14.99 13.95 10.11
C GLN A 103 -14.90 15.42 10.55
N ALA A 104 -14.06 16.24 9.92
CA ALA A 104 -13.99 17.67 10.22
C ALA A 104 -15.19 18.47 9.63
N ALA A 105 -15.70 18.08 8.46
CA ALA A 105 -16.86 18.71 7.82
C ALA A 105 -18.19 18.38 8.51
N SER A 106 -18.37 17.12 8.96
CA SER A 106 -19.55 16.68 9.71
C SER A 106 -19.67 17.33 11.10
N VAL A 107 -18.55 17.52 11.81
CA VAL A 107 -18.50 18.26 13.09
C VAL A 107 -18.97 19.71 12.90
N SER A 108 -18.65 20.35 11.76
CA SER A 108 -19.09 21.72 11.47
C SER A 108 -20.60 21.83 11.19
N GLN A 109 -21.17 20.87 10.45
CA GLN A 109 -22.64 20.81 10.24
C GLN A 109 -23.40 20.48 11.53
N GLU A 110 -22.86 19.62 12.39
CA GLU A 110 -23.48 19.26 13.66
C GLU A 110 -23.43 20.41 14.67
N GLU A 111 -22.35 21.21 14.68
CA GLU A 111 -22.25 22.44 15.48
C GLU A 111 -23.26 23.51 15.03
N GLN A 112 -23.47 23.66 13.71
CA GLN A 112 -24.50 24.54 13.15
C GLN A 112 -25.92 24.07 13.49
N HIS A 113 -26.20 22.77 13.38
CA HIS A 113 -27.48 22.20 13.80
C HIS A 113 -27.72 22.35 15.31
N ARG A 114 -26.67 22.23 16.13
CA ARG A 114 -26.77 22.44 17.58
C ARG A 114 -27.07 23.90 17.93
N GLN A 115 -26.48 24.86 17.22
CA GLN A 115 -26.81 26.29 17.36
C GLN A 115 -28.26 26.57 16.96
N VAL A 116 -28.74 26.02 15.83
CA VAL A 116 -30.12 26.22 15.38
C VAL A 116 -31.12 25.64 16.39
N LEU A 117 -30.86 24.46 16.96
CA LEU A 117 -31.70 23.87 18.01
C LEU A 117 -31.69 24.71 19.30
N GLN A 118 -30.55 25.29 19.69
CA GLN A 118 -30.47 26.20 20.83
C GLN A 118 -31.29 27.47 20.62
N HIS A 119 -31.29 28.03 19.41
CA HIS A 119 -32.13 29.17 19.03
C HIS A 119 -33.61 28.82 19.02
N ILE A 120 -34.01 27.65 18.52
CA ILE A 120 -35.42 27.19 18.54
C ILE A 120 -35.91 26.99 19.97
N VAL A 121 -35.11 26.39 20.86
CA VAL A 121 -35.48 26.21 22.27
C VAL A 121 -35.61 27.55 22.98
N THR A 122 -34.69 28.49 22.74
CA THR A 122 -34.74 29.84 23.33
C THR A 122 -35.96 30.64 22.84
N ALA A 123 -36.25 30.58 21.52
CA ALA A 123 -37.42 31.21 20.94
C ALA A 123 -38.75 30.55 21.39
N ALA A 124 -38.76 29.24 21.61
CA ALA A 124 -39.92 28.51 22.14
C ALA A 124 -40.16 28.78 23.64
N THR A 125 -39.11 29.10 24.41
CA THR A 125 -39.28 29.56 25.81
C THR A 125 -39.80 30.99 25.90
N GLU A 126 -39.61 31.81 24.86
CA GLU A 126 -40.13 33.18 24.79
C GLU A 126 -41.54 33.26 24.17
N ALA A 127 -41.89 32.33 23.27
CA ALA A 127 -43.21 32.23 22.66
C ALA A 127 -44.03 31.11 23.30
N SER A 128 -44.72 31.43 24.41
CA SER A 128 -45.77 30.59 24.98
C SER A 128 -46.92 30.43 23.98
N SER A 129 -46.85 29.46 23.06
CA SER A 129 -47.85 29.25 22.01
C SER A 129 -48.18 27.78 21.79
N THR A 130 -49.44 27.44 22.06
CA THR A 130 -50.11 26.17 21.79
C THR A 130 -50.52 26.08 20.32
N LEU A 131 -50.46 24.87 19.73
CA LEU A 131 -51.44 24.28 18.75
C LEU A 131 -50.85 23.77 17.41
N ALA A 132 -51.15 22.50 17.07
CA ALA A 132 -51.64 21.96 15.76
C ALA A 132 -51.35 20.43 15.69
N THR A 133 -52.29 19.47 15.56
CA THR A 133 -53.33 19.17 14.53
C THR A 133 -52.80 18.32 13.35
N VAL A 134 -52.97 16.97 13.39
CA VAL A 134 -53.78 16.07 12.47
C VAL A 134 -52.89 15.31 11.43
N PRO A 135 -53.25 14.16 10.78
CA PRO A 135 -54.40 13.23 10.87
C PRO A 135 -54.06 11.74 11.17
N ILE A 136 -55.14 10.97 11.35
CA ILE A 136 -55.26 9.52 11.60
C ILE A 136 -55.16 8.72 10.29
N ASP A 137 -54.43 7.60 10.30
CA ASP A 137 -54.70 6.44 9.42
C ASP A 137 -55.00 5.21 10.29
N SER A 138 -55.97 4.41 9.87
CA SER A 138 -56.70 3.42 10.66
C SER A 138 -56.40 2.02 10.14
N SER A 139 -55.78 1.16 10.95
CA SER A 139 -56.09 -0.28 10.93
C SER A 139 -55.51 -1.03 12.13
N VAL A 140 -56.31 -1.99 12.60
CA VAL A 140 -56.05 -3.02 13.63
C VAL A 140 -56.49 -2.67 15.06
N SER A 141 -57.73 -3.10 15.35
CA SER A 141 -58.33 -3.28 16.66
C SER A 141 -57.51 -4.22 17.55
N GLN A 142 -56.77 -3.64 18.50
CA GLN A 142 -56.69 -4.14 19.85
C GLN A 142 -57.18 -2.99 20.72
N ILE A 143 -58.29 -3.17 21.44
CA ILE A 143 -58.87 -2.12 22.29
C ILE A 143 -57.78 -1.72 23.30
N PRO A 144 -57.14 -0.55 23.16
CA PRO A 144 -56.20 -0.11 24.18
C PRO A 144 -57.05 0.26 25.41
N PRO A 145 -56.55 0.05 26.63
CA PRO A 145 -57.24 0.55 27.82
C PRO A 145 -57.58 2.02 27.58
N ALA A 146 -58.88 2.34 27.67
CA ALA A 146 -59.39 3.67 27.34
C ALA A 146 -58.53 4.72 28.04
N LYS A 147 -57.99 5.67 27.26
CA LYS A 147 -57.09 6.69 27.80
C LYS A 147 -57.84 7.39 28.94
N PRO A 148 -57.34 7.36 30.20
CA PRO A 148 -58.03 7.94 31.34
C PRO A 148 -58.32 9.42 31.07
N ILE A 149 -59.43 9.91 31.61
CA ILE A 149 -59.92 11.27 31.35
C ILE A 149 -58.82 12.29 31.74
N PRO A 150 -58.43 13.24 30.86
CA PRO A 150 -57.43 14.25 31.20
C PRO A 150 -57.80 15.01 32.49
N GLY A 151 -56.88 15.05 33.45
CA GLY A 151 -57.10 15.66 34.78
C GLY A 151 -57.68 14.72 35.85
N SER A 152 -58.01 13.47 35.51
CA SER A 152 -58.32 12.44 36.51
C SER A 152 -57.07 11.95 37.25
N GLU A 153 -57.23 11.45 38.48
CA GLU A 153 -56.13 10.87 39.27
C GLU A 153 -55.46 9.68 38.53
N GLU A 154 -56.24 8.89 37.79
CA GLU A 154 -55.73 7.79 36.97
C GLU A 154 -54.86 8.28 35.80
N TRP A 155 -55.21 9.41 35.19
CA TRP A 155 -54.40 10.02 34.14
C TRP A 155 -53.07 10.56 34.67
N HIS A 156 -53.07 11.19 35.85
CA HIS A 156 -51.85 11.63 36.52
C HIS A 156 -50.97 10.45 36.96
N LYS A 157 -51.57 9.37 37.47
CA LYS A 157 -50.85 8.12 37.81
C LYS A 157 -50.26 7.47 36.56
N MET A 158 -51.03 7.30 35.49
CA MET A 158 -50.55 6.71 34.24
C MET A 158 -49.37 7.48 33.65
N ARG A 159 -49.41 8.82 33.65
CA ARG A 159 -48.28 9.64 33.18
C ARG A 159 -47.04 9.47 34.03
N ARG A 160 -47.18 9.44 35.36
CA ARG A 160 -46.05 9.21 36.27
C ARG A 160 -45.45 7.82 36.06
N ASP A 161 -46.28 6.80 35.97
CA ASP A 161 -45.84 5.41 35.79
C ASP A 161 -45.19 5.22 34.40
N ASN A 162 -45.77 5.81 33.35
CA ASN A 162 -45.18 5.80 32.02
C ASN A 162 -43.82 6.52 31.98
N HIS A 163 -43.70 7.69 32.60
CA HIS A 163 -42.43 8.41 32.67
C HIS A 163 -41.36 7.63 33.45
N LYS A 164 -41.74 6.95 34.55
CA LYS A 164 -40.84 6.06 35.29
C LYS A 164 -40.38 4.89 34.44
N GLU A 165 -41.29 4.28 33.69
CA GLU A 165 -41.02 3.15 32.83
C GLU A 165 -40.07 3.53 31.67
N VAL A 166 -40.27 4.70 31.07
CA VAL A 166 -39.36 5.26 30.05
C VAL A 166 -37.96 5.42 30.63
N GLU A 167 -37.83 6.03 31.80
CA GLU A 167 -36.52 6.23 32.44
C GLU A 167 -35.88 4.91 32.89
N ARG A 168 -36.67 3.92 33.32
CA ARG A 168 -36.18 2.57 33.64
C ARG A 168 -35.57 1.91 32.41
N ARG A 169 -36.28 1.88 31.27
CA ARG A 169 -35.76 1.33 30.02
C ARG A 169 -34.49 2.03 29.57
N ARG A 170 -34.45 3.36 29.65
CA ARG A 170 -33.24 4.14 29.33
C ARG A 170 -32.05 3.71 30.19
N ARG A 171 -32.26 3.54 31.51
CA ARG A 171 -31.20 3.09 32.44
C ARG A 171 -30.73 1.68 32.13
N GLU A 172 -31.64 0.78 31.74
CA GLU A 172 -31.31 -0.59 31.35
C GLU A 172 -30.44 -0.61 30.10
N THR A 173 -30.83 0.09 29.04
CA THR A 173 -30.04 0.21 27.81
C THR A 173 -28.64 0.76 28.08
N ILE A 174 -28.51 1.77 28.95
CA ILE A 174 -27.20 2.31 29.34
C ILE A 174 -26.37 1.27 30.11
N ASN A 175 -26.99 0.54 31.04
CA ASN A 175 -26.30 -0.48 31.82
C ASN A 175 -25.84 -1.65 30.95
N GLU A 176 -26.67 -2.07 30.00
CA GLU A 176 -26.33 -3.09 29.00
C GLU A 176 -25.12 -2.64 28.17
N GLY A 177 -25.16 -1.42 27.61
CA GLY A 177 -24.04 -0.88 26.84
C GLY A 177 -22.73 -0.81 27.64
N ILE A 178 -22.77 -0.42 28.92
CA ILE A 178 -21.58 -0.41 29.78
C ILE A 178 -21.06 -1.84 30.05
N ASN A 179 -21.96 -2.81 30.25
CA ASN A 179 -21.58 -4.20 30.47
C ASN A 179 -20.98 -4.84 29.21
N ASP A 180 -21.44 -4.46 28.02
CA ASP A 180 -20.87 -4.94 26.77
C ASP A 180 -19.45 -4.39 26.54
N ILE A 181 -19.22 -3.11 26.85
CA ILE A 181 -17.86 -2.54 26.87
C ILE A 181 -16.98 -3.31 27.85
N ALA A 182 -17.48 -3.65 29.04
CA ALA A 182 -16.70 -4.38 30.03
C ALA A 182 -16.23 -5.76 29.54
N LYS A 183 -17.03 -6.46 28.71
CA LYS A 183 -16.64 -7.78 28.17
C LYS A 183 -15.48 -7.71 27.16
N MET A 184 -15.36 -6.60 26.42
CA MET A 184 -14.32 -6.42 25.40
C MET A 184 -13.01 -5.90 25.98
N VAL A 185 -13.07 -5.26 27.15
CA VAL A 185 -11.93 -4.59 27.76
C VAL A 185 -11.25 -5.54 28.78
N PRO A 186 -9.95 -5.83 28.63
CA PRO A 186 -9.24 -6.69 29.56
C PRO A 186 -9.14 -6.03 30.94
N ASN A 187 -9.24 -6.85 31.99
CA ASN A 187 -9.20 -6.42 33.40
C ASN A 187 -10.24 -5.34 33.74
N SER A 188 -11.42 -5.41 33.12
CA SER A 188 -12.53 -4.53 33.49
C SER A 188 -13.09 -4.92 34.86
N ASP A 189 -13.25 -3.92 35.73
CA ASP A 189 -13.85 -4.07 37.05
C ASP A 189 -15.38 -3.86 36.96
N LYS A 190 -16.14 -4.12 38.03
CA LYS A 190 -17.60 -3.92 38.08
C LYS A 190 -18.02 -2.44 38.17
N ASN A 191 -17.06 -1.54 38.38
CA ASN A 191 -17.32 -0.11 38.52
C ASN A 191 -17.47 0.56 37.14
N LYS A 192 -18.65 1.14 36.87
CA LYS A 192 -18.96 1.87 35.62
C LYS A 192 -17.89 2.91 35.24
N GLY A 193 -17.41 3.70 36.20
CA GLY A 193 -16.38 4.72 35.93
C GLY A 193 -15.01 4.12 35.62
N SER A 194 -14.68 2.97 36.21
CA SER A 194 -13.44 2.25 35.92
C SER A 194 -13.48 1.59 34.54
N ILE A 195 -14.61 0.96 34.19
CA ILE A 195 -14.84 0.35 32.85
C ILE A 195 -14.60 1.39 31.76
N LEU A 196 -15.21 2.57 31.88
CA LEU A 196 -15.07 3.63 30.87
C LEU A 196 -13.62 4.12 30.73
N ARG A 197 -12.91 4.35 31.85
CA ARG A 197 -11.50 4.78 31.80
C ARG A 197 -10.59 3.70 31.21
N GLN A 198 -10.80 2.44 31.60
CA GLN A 198 -10.01 1.32 31.10
C GLN A 198 -10.29 1.06 29.62
N ALA A 199 -11.53 1.26 29.16
CA ALA A 199 -11.88 1.20 27.75
C ALA A 199 -11.10 2.22 26.92
N VAL A 200 -11.04 3.48 27.37
CA VAL A 200 -10.27 4.53 26.68
C VAL A 200 -8.78 4.15 26.60
N LYS A 201 -8.19 3.71 27.72
CA LYS A 201 -6.79 3.26 27.74
C LYS A 201 -6.57 2.07 26.80
N TYR A 202 -7.48 1.12 26.79
CA TYR A 202 -7.39 -0.06 25.95
C TYR A 202 -7.49 0.29 24.46
N ILE A 203 -8.42 1.17 24.08
CA ILE A 203 -8.54 1.69 22.71
C ILE A 203 -7.23 2.36 22.27
N GLN A 204 -6.65 3.23 23.11
CA GLN A 204 -5.36 3.86 22.80
C GLN A 204 -4.24 2.83 22.64
N MET A 205 -4.20 1.81 23.50
CA MET A 205 -3.20 0.75 23.43
C MET A 205 -3.33 -0.08 22.14
N ILE A 206 -4.55 -0.50 21.76
CA ILE A 206 -4.74 -1.29 20.54
C ILE A 206 -4.49 -0.47 19.29
N VAL A 207 -4.76 0.84 19.29
CA VAL A 207 -4.43 1.72 18.16
C VAL A 207 -2.92 1.81 18.00
N ALA A 208 -2.17 2.08 19.08
CA ALA A 208 -0.72 2.13 19.02
C ALA A 208 -0.09 0.77 18.63
N GLU A 209 -0.66 -0.33 19.12
CA GLU A 209 -0.21 -1.68 18.75
C GLU A 209 -0.50 -1.99 17.28
N ASN A 210 -1.65 -1.56 16.76
CA ASN A 210 -2.02 -1.73 15.36
C ASN A 210 -1.08 -0.92 14.44
N GLU A 211 -0.75 0.32 14.81
CA GLU A 211 0.26 1.13 14.10
C GLU A 211 1.63 0.44 14.10
N ARG A 212 2.05 -0.13 15.23
CA ARG A 212 3.31 -0.90 15.31
C ARG A 212 3.27 -2.14 14.42
N MET A 213 2.20 -2.93 14.50
CA MET A 213 2.02 -4.13 13.68
C MET A 213 2.01 -3.79 12.19
N GLN A 214 1.41 -2.66 11.81
CA GLN A 214 1.41 -2.18 10.44
C GLN A 214 2.83 -1.83 9.98
N ALA A 215 3.59 -1.09 10.78
CA ALA A 215 4.99 -0.76 10.46
C ALA A 215 5.87 -2.01 10.32
N ASP A 216 5.70 -2.99 11.21
CA ASP A 216 6.41 -4.27 11.13
C ASP A 216 6.03 -5.07 9.87
N SER A 217 4.74 -5.08 9.52
CA SER A 217 4.24 -5.70 8.29
C SER A 217 4.85 -5.05 7.05
N ASP A 218 4.89 -3.72 7.00
CA ASP A 218 5.45 -2.97 5.87
C ASP A 218 6.96 -3.23 5.73
N ALA A 219 7.69 -3.27 6.85
CA ALA A 219 9.10 -3.63 6.87
C ALA A 219 9.35 -5.07 6.34
N LEU A 220 8.51 -6.03 6.75
CA LEU A 220 8.58 -7.41 6.25
C LEU A 220 8.30 -7.49 4.74
N VAL A 221 7.34 -6.72 4.23
CA VAL A 221 7.04 -6.67 2.80
C VAL A 221 8.24 -6.13 2.01
N THR A 222 8.89 -5.07 2.49
CA THR A 222 10.10 -4.52 1.88
C THR A 222 11.25 -5.52 1.91
N ALA A 223 11.52 -6.14 3.07
CA ALA A 223 12.58 -7.15 3.19
C ALA A 223 12.33 -8.35 2.26
N LYS A 224 11.08 -8.78 2.11
CA LYS A 224 10.69 -9.86 1.19
C LYS A 224 10.92 -9.46 -0.26
N PHE A 225 10.60 -8.22 -0.63
CA PHE A 225 10.90 -7.69 -1.97
C PHE A 225 12.40 -7.63 -2.24
N GLU A 226 13.20 -7.11 -1.30
CA GLU A 226 14.66 -7.06 -1.41
C GLU A 226 15.27 -8.45 -1.55
N LEU A 227 14.77 -9.43 -0.80
CA LEU A 227 15.20 -10.82 -0.91
C LEU A 227 14.88 -11.41 -2.28
N ASP A 228 13.65 -11.23 -2.79
CA ASP A 228 13.25 -11.71 -4.11
C ASP A 228 14.13 -11.10 -5.21
N LYS A 229 14.42 -9.79 -5.09
CA LYS A 229 15.33 -9.07 -6.00
C LYS A 229 16.74 -9.67 -5.96
N ALA A 230 17.31 -9.89 -4.77
CA ALA A 230 18.66 -10.44 -4.62
C ALA A 230 18.76 -11.88 -5.17
N ILE A 231 17.72 -12.70 -4.99
CA ILE A 231 17.64 -14.04 -5.59
C ILE A 231 17.67 -13.96 -7.12
N LEU A 232 16.90 -13.02 -7.70
CA LEU A 232 16.86 -12.86 -9.13
C LEU A 232 18.21 -12.38 -9.70
N GLU A 233 18.82 -11.37 -9.09
CA GLU A 233 20.15 -10.88 -9.48
C GLU A 233 21.20 -12.00 -9.41
N LYS A 234 21.16 -12.83 -8.36
CA LYS A 234 22.01 -14.02 -8.24
C LYS A 234 21.78 -14.99 -9.41
N ASN A 235 20.53 -15.31 -9.73
CA ASN A 235 20.21 -16.25 -10.82
C ASN A 235 20.73 -15.74 -12.18
N VAL A 236 20.59 -14.43 -12.45
CA VAL A 236 21.12 -13.78 -13.65
C VAL A 236 22.65 -13.85 -13.68
N ALA A 237 23.32 -13.58 -12.56
CA ALA A 237 24.77 -13.67 -12.45
C ALA A 237 25.26 -15.13 -12.67
N GLU A 238 24.56 -16.12 -12.14
CA GLU A 238 24.89 -17.54 -12.37
C GLU A 238 24.73 -17.92 -13.85
N ALA A 239 23.67 -17.47 -14.52
CA ALA A 239 23.44 -17.73 -15.94
C ALA A 239 24.51 -17.08 -16.84
N THR A 240 24.89 -15.83 -16.54
CA THR A 240 25.97 -15.14 -17.27
C THR A 240 27.32 -15.82 -17.05
N TYR A 241 27.63 -16.24 -15.81
CA TYR A 241 28.84 -17.00 -15.51
C TYR A 241 28.90 -18.33 -16.27
N GLN A 242 27.80 -19.09 -16.30
CA GLN A 242 27.72 -20.34 -17.07
C GLN A 242 27.98 -20.10 -18.56
N THR A 243 27.41 -19.03 -19.12
CA THR A 243 27.60 -18.66 -20.53
C THR A 243 29.05 -18.34 -20.84
N ILE A 244 29.69 -17.50 -20.01
CA ILE A 244 31.12 -17.16 -20.15
C ILE A 244 31.99 -18.40 -20.02
N ASN A 245 31.67 -19.30 -19.09
CA ASN A 245 32.44 -20.52 -18.88
C ASN A 245 32.38 -21.45 -20.11
N VAL A 246 31.21 -21.57 -20.76
CA VAL A 246 31.06 -22.32 -22.01
C VAL A 246 31.90 -21.68 -23.13
N GLN A 247 31.85 -20.37 -23.29
CA GLN A 247 32.66 -19.66 -24.29
C GLN A 247 34.16 -19.79 -24.03
N TYR A 248 34.58 -19.74 -22.76
CA TYR A 248 35.97 -19.95 -22.37
C TYR A 248 36.45 -21.36 -22.73
N GLU A 249 35.68 -22.39 -22.42
CA GLU A 249 36.02 -23.77 -22.77
C GLU A 249 36.04 -23.99 -24.29
N GLN A 250 35.16 -23.34 -25.06
CA GLN A 250 35.22 -23.34 -26.53
C GLN A 250 36.52 -22.70 -27.04
N LEU A 251 36.82 -21.48 -26.60
CA LEU A 251 38.00 -20.74 -27.03
C LEU A 251 39.31 -21.46 -26.65
N LYS A 252 39.32 -22.13 -25.49
CA LYS A 252 40.43 -22.96 -25.06
C LYS A 252 40.67 -24.15 -26.02
N ARG A 253 39.61 -24.84 -26.44
CA ARG A 253 39.72 -25.92 -27.44
C ARG A 253 40.22 -25.39 -28.78
N ASP A 254 39.65 -24.29 -29.27
CA ASP A 254 40.07 -23.67 -30.53
C ASP A 254 41.55 -23.25 -30.49
N TYR A 255 42.02 -22.74 -29.36
CA TYR A 255 43.42 -22.39 -29.15
C TYR A 255 44.34 -23.61 -29.18
N GLU A 256 43.95 -24.71 -28.52
CA GLU A 256 44.70 -25.97 -28.53
C GLU A 256 44.78 -26.55 -29.96
N GLU A 257 43.68 -26.49 -30.71
CA GLU A 257 43.65 -26.92 -32.12
C GLU A 257 44.55 -26.07 -33.02
N LEU A 258 44.48 -24.74 -32.91
CA LEU A 258 45.35 -23.84 -33.67
C LEU A 258 46.82 -24.09 -33.34
N ARG A 259 47.15 -24.26 -32.07
CA ARG A 259 48.51 -24.56 -31.63
C ARG A 259 49.02 -25.86 -32.26
N LYS A 260 48.21 -26.91 -32.27
CA LYS A 260 48.56 -28.18 -32.92
C LYS A 260 48.79 -28.01 -34.44
N LYS A 261 47.92 -27.27 -35.13
CA LYS A 261 48.08 -26.97 -36.56
C LYS A 261 49.38 -26.20 -36.86
N MET A 262 49.76 -25.28 -35.97
CA MET A 262 51.02 -24.54 -36.09
C MET A 262 52.25 -25.45 -35.93
N ASP A 263 52.20 -26.39 -34.99
CA ASP A 263 53.26 -27.39 -34.81
C ASP A 263 53.35 -28.31 -36.05
N GLU A 264 52.22 -28.80 -36.57
CA GLU A 264 52.15 -29.64 -37.78
C GLU A 264 52.69 -28.91 -39.03
N LEU A 265 52.34 -27.64 -39.24
CA LEU A 265 52.88 -26.81 -40.33
C LEU A 265 54.38 -26.55 -40.19
N GLY A 266 54.87 -26.38 -38.96
CA GLY A 266 56.29 -26.25 -38.66
C GLY A 266 57.08 -27.50 -39.07
N ASP A 267 56.56 -28.68 -38.74
CA ASP A 267 57.15 -29.96 -39.10
C ASP A 267 57.15 -30.19 -40.61
N GLU A 268 56.06 -29.86 -41.31
CA GLU A 268 56.01 -29.95 -42.78
C GLU A 268 57.04 -29.04 -43.47
N GLN A 269 57.26 -27.83 -42.94
CA GLN A 269 58.24 -26.89 -43.47
C GLN A 269 59.68 -27.38 -43.24
N ALA A 270 59.94 -28.05 -42.12
CA ALA A 270 61.23 -28.68 -41.83
C ALA A 270 61.51 -29.85 -42.79
N VAL A 271 60.51 -30.70 -43.05
CA VAL A 271 60.62 -31.82 -44.01
C VAL A 271 60.81 -31.34 -45.45
N LYS A 272 60.14 -30.25 -45.85
CA LYS A 272 60.31 -29.65 -47.18
C LYS A 272 61.71 -29.07 -47.38
N LYS A 273 62.30 -28.42 -46.36
CA LYS A 273 63.70 -27.94 -46.42
C LYS A 273 64.71 -29.10 -46.55
N GLN A 274 64.53 -30.19 -45.81
CA GLN A 274 65.40 -31.37 -45.90
C GLN A 274 65.34 -32.12 -47.24
N ARG A 275 64.32 -31.89 -48.07
CA ARG A 275 64.21 -32.51 -49.41
C ARG A 275 64.83 -31.68 -50.54
N ILE A 276 65.25 -30.46 -50.26
CA ILE A 276 65.75 -29.51 -51.27
C ILE A 276 67.29 -29.37 -51.20
N ASP A 277 67.93 -29.79 -50.10
CA ASP A 277 69.39 -29.99 -49.98
C ASP A 277 69.79 -31.43 -50.36
#